data_AF-A0A414PH36-F1
#
_entry.id   AF-A0A414PH36-F1
#
_cell.length_a   1.000
_cell.length_b   1.000
_cell.length_c   1.000
_cell.angle_alpha   90.00
_cell.angle_beta   90.00
_cell.angle_gamma   90.00
#
_symmetry.space_group_name_H-M   'P 1'
#
loop_
_entity.id
_entity.type
_entity.pdbx_description
1 polymer ?
#
loop_
_entity_poly.entity_id
_entity_poly.type
_entity_poly.pdbx_seq_one_letter_code
_entity_poly.pdbx_strand_id
1 'polypeptide(L)'
;RMRFYGKVVRCDNTECGLPVFRLKAGRTLSDDEIKDLLTEGHTKLLKGFKSKQGKSFDAVVAFDGEYNTTFVFPEAKKGKKFSG
;
A
#
# COMPACT_ATOMS: atom_id res chain seq x y z
N ARG A 1 -2.75 -4.28 -20.60
CA ARG A 1 -3.95 -3.47 -20.27
C ARG A 1 -4.57 -3.87 -18.91
N MET A 2 -4.39 -3.03 -17.88
CA MET A 2 -4.98 -3.26 -16.56
C MET A 2 -6.52 -3.16 -16.58
N ARG A 3 -7.20 -4.09 -15.90
CA ARG A 3 -8.65 -4.08 -15.68
C ARG A 3 -8.95 -3.78 -14.22
N PHE A 4 -9.59 -2.64 -13.99
CA PHE A 4 -10.05 -2.21 -12.67
C PHE A 4 -11.43 -2.81 -12.41
N TYR A 5 -11.49 -3.92 -11.67
CA TYR A 5 -12.75 -4.40 -11.10
C TYR A 5 -12.95 -3.70 -9.75
N GLY A 6 -14.18 -3.31 -9.39
CA GLY A 6 -14.44 -2.39 -8.28
C GLY A 6 -13.75 -2.72 -6.93
N LYS A 7 -13.36 -3.98 -6.68
CA LYS A 7 -12.60 -4.41 -5.49
C LYS A 7 -11.18 -4.90 -5.76
N VAL A 8 -10.82 -5.19 -7.02
CA VAL A 8 -9.56 -5.85 -7.41
C VAL A 8 -9.07 -5.29 -8.74
N VAL A 9 -7.80 -4.92 -8.82
CA VAL A 9 -7.16 -4.61 -10.09
C VAL A 9 -6.40 -5.84 -10.57
N ARG A 10 -6.63 -6.22 -11.83
CA ARG A 10 -5.98 -7.37 -12.48
C ARG A 10 -5.28 -6.91 -13.74
N CYS A 11 -4.10 -7.46 -13.99
CA CYS A 11 -3.51 -7.40 -15.32
C CYS A 11 -4.27 -8.33 -16.28
N ASP A 12 -4.29 -7.95 -17.55
CA ASP A 12 -4.80 -8.75 -18.66
C ASP A 12 -3.80 -9.77 -19.19
N ASN A 13 -2.53 -9.67 -18.78
CA ASN A 13 -1.54 -10.70 -19.06
C ASN A 13 -1.74 -11.87 -18.08
N THR A 14 -1.95 -13.06 -18.62
CA THR A 14 -2.11 -14.33 -17.86
C THR A 14 -0.88 -14.66 -17.00
N GLU A 15 0.30 -14.12 -17.36
CA GLU A 15 1.54 -14.22 -16.59
C GLU A 15 1.60 -13.21 -15.43
N CYS A 16 0.78 -12.16 -15.47
CA CYS A 16 0.67 -11.15 -14.43
C CYS A 16 -0.58 -11.45 -13.58
N GLY A 17 -0.49 -12.54 -12.83
CA GLY A 17 -1.58 -13.12 -12.05
C GLY A 17 -1.85 -12.45 -10.70
N LEU A 18 -1.23 -11.30 -10.38
CA LEU A 18 -1.32 -10.68 -9.05
C LEU A 18 -2.63 -9.90 -8.85
N PRO A 19 -3.57 -10.39 -8.02
CA PRO A 19 -4.74 -9.61 -7.66
C PRO A 19 -4.35 -8.52 -6.66
N VAL A 20 -4.35 -7.26 -7.09
CA VAL A 20 -4.15 -6.12 -6.18
C VAL A 20 -5.49 -5.73 -5.57
N PHE A 21 -5.67 -6.05 -4.29
CA PHE A 21 -6.84 -5.64 -3.52
C PHE A 21 -6.78 -4.14 -3.19
N ARG A 22 -7.89 -3.43 -3.46
CA ARG A 22 -8.04 -2.01 -3.08
C ARG A 22 -8.02 -1.81 -1.57
N LEU A 23 -8.60 -2.74 -0.81
CA LEU A 23 -8.67 -2.65 0.64
C LEU A 23 -7.38 -3.20 1.27
N LYS A 24 -6.61 -2.33 1.92
CA LYS A 24 -5.37 -2.66 2.64
C LYS A 24 -5.45 -2.12 4.06
N ALA A 25 -5.30 -3.00 5.05
CA ALA A 25 -5.31 -2.64 6.47
C ALA A 25 -6.47 -1.69 6.84
N GLY A 26 -7.70 -1.99 6.41
CA GLY A 26 -8.88 -1.16 6.73
C GLY A 26 -9.00 0.17 5.98
N ARG A 27 -8.11 0.44 5.01
CA ARG A 27 -8.16 1.61 4.12
C ARG A 27 -8.33 1.18 2.68
N THR A 28 -9.23 1.82 1.95
CA THR A 28 -9.40 1.62 0.51
C THR A 28 -8.44 2.53 -0.25
N LEU A 29 -7.58 1.97 -1.09
CA LEU A 29 -6.71 2.73 -1.99
C LEU A 29 -7.53 3.36 -3.12
N SER A 30 -7.20 4.61 -3.46
CA SER A 30 -7.79 5.31 -4.61
C SER A 30 -7.25 4.77 -5.94
N ASP A 31 -7.90 5.13 -7.04
CA ASP A 31 -7.44 4.71 -8.37
C ASP A 31 -6.03 5.22 -8.68
N ASP A 32 -5.71 6.46 -8.29
CA ASP A 32 -4.39 7.04 -8.52
C ASP A 32 -3.32 6.41 -7.63
N GLU A 33 -3.63 6.08 -6.38
CA GLU A 33 -2.71 5.34 -5.51
C GLU A 33 -2.42 3.93 -6.05
N ILE A 34 -3.41 3.27 -6.64
CA ILE A 34 -3.22 1.97 -7.27
C ILE A 34 -2.43 2.10 -8.57
N LYS A 35 -2.66 3.15 -9.35
CA LYS A 35 -1.81 3.44 -10.52
C LYS A 35 -0.37 3.61 -10.08
N ASP A 36 -0.09 4.47 -9.10
CA ASP A 36 1.27 4.68 -8.57
C ASP A 36 1.89 3.34 -8.12
N LEU A 37 1.16 2.53 -7.36
CA LEU A 37 1.64 1.20 -6.93
C LEU A 37 1.97 0.27 -8.10
N LEU A 38 1.17 0.30 -9.17
CA LEU A 38 1.33 -0.57 -10.33
C LEU A 38 2.39 -0.06 -11.32
N THR A 39 2.60 1.25 -11.42
CA THR A 39 3.58 1.85 -12.35
C THR A 39 4.94 2.03 -11.71
N GLU A 40 4.99 2.55 -10.48
CA GLU A 40 6.23 2.84 -9.76
C GLU A 40 6.66 1.68 -8.86
N GLY A 41 5.78 0.72 -8.59
CA GLY A 41 6.01 -0.35 -7.60
C GLY A 41 5.77 0.09 -6.15
N HIS A 42 5.44 1.36 -5.92
CA HIS A 42 5.13 1.90 -4.59
C HIS A 42 4.20 3.11 -4.66
N THR A 43 3.48 3.37 -3.57
CA THR A 43 2.65 4.56 -3.41
C THR A 43 3.44 5.73 -2.82
N LYS A 44 2.79 6.88 -2.71
CA LYS A 44 3.22 7.95 -1.78
C LYS A 44 2.93 7.52 -0.33
N LEU A 45 3.34 8.34 0.65
CA LEU A 45 2.99 8.10 2.05
C LEU A 45 1.48 8.25 2.23
N LEU A 46 0.80 7.15 2.56
CA LEU A 46 -0.64 7.09 2.76
C LEU A 46 -0.94 7.06 4.25
N LYS A 47 -2.05 7.72 4.63
CA LYS A 47 -2.46 7.87 6.02
C LYS A 47 -3.73 7.10 6.33
N GLY A 48 -3.89 6.73 7.59
CA GLY A 48 -5.15 6.16 8.10
C GLY A 48 -5.31 4.66 7.85
N PHE A 49 -4.21 3.91 7.69
CA PHE A 49 -4.27 2.46 7.80
C PHE A 49 -4.57 2.05 9.24
N LYS A 50 -5.25 0.92 9.44
CA LYS A 50 -5.56 0.35 10.74
C LYS A 50 -4.81 -0.96 10.93
N SER A 51 -4.03 -1.02 12.01
CA SER A 51 -3.38 -2.26 12.46
C SER A 51 -4.41 -3.25 13.01
N LYS A 52 -3.99 -4.51 13.20
CA LYS A 52 -4.82 -5.54 13.86
C LYS A 52 -5.29 -5.13 15.27
N GLN A 53 -4.55 -4.24 15.94
CA GLN A 53 -4.88 -3.70 17.27
C GLN A 53 -5.83 -2.49 17.19
N GLY A 54 -6.32 -2.12 16.00
CA GLY A 54 -7.18 -0.95 15.78
C GLY A 54 -6.46 0.40 15.77
N LYS A 55 -5.13 0.42 15.99
CA LYS A 55 -4.33 1.66 15.94
C LYS A 55 -4.14 2.12 14.50
N SER A 56 -4.31 3.42 14.28
CA SER A 56 -4.06 4.04 12.98
C SER A 56 -2.57 4.28 12.75
N PHE A 57 -2.11 4.09 11.52
CA PHE A 57 -0.72 4.35 11.12
C PHE A 57 -0.64 4.88 9.69
N ASP A 58 0.49 5.50 9.39
CA ASP A 58 0.85 6.03 8.08
C ASP A 58 1.97 5.16 7.49
N ALA A 59 1.85 4.78 6.22
CA ALA A 59 2.82 3.94 5.53
C ALA A 59 2.79 4.16 4.01
N VAL A 60 3.88 3.82 3.35
CA VAL A 60 3.92 3.62 1.89
C VAL A 60 3.54 2.16 1.63
N VAL A 61 2.70 1.91 0.64
CA VAL A 61 2.45 0.54 0.15
C VAL A 61 3.40 0.30 -1.01
N ALA A 62 4.14 -0.80 -0.99
CA ALA A 62 5.08 -1.16 -2.05
C ALA A 62 4.97 -2.65 -2.39
N PHE A 63 5.50 -3.06 -3.54
CA PHE A 63 5.73 -4.46 -3.84
C PHE A 63 7.09 -4.91 -3.31
N ASP A 64 7.16 -6.13 -2.76
CA ASP A 64 8.43 -6.81 -2.50
C ASP A 64 8.96 -7.53 -3.75
N GLY A 65 10.08 -8.24 -3.62
CA GLY A 65 10.70 -8.99 -4.73
C GLY A 65 9.83 -10.13 -5.29
N GLU A 66 8.79 -10.54 -4.57
CA GLU A 66 7.81 -11.55 -4.97
C GLU A 66 6.47 -10.91 -5.39
N TYR A 67 6.43 -9.58 -5.52
CA TYR A 67 5.25 -8.77 -5.81
C TYR A 67 4.13 -8.83 -4.76
N ASN A 68 4.43 -9.21 -3.52
CA ASN A 68 3.48 -9.06 -2.43
C ASN A 68 3.42 -7.59 -1.98
N THR A 69 2.23 -7.13 -1.59
CA THR A 69 2.09 -5.78 -1.04
C THR A 69 2.63 -5.71 0.38
N THR A 70 3.66 -4.90 0.61
CA THR A 70 4.26 -4.62 1.91
C THR A 70 4.04 -3.16 2.34
N PHE A 71 4.18 -2.89 3.65
CA PHE A 71 4.13 -1.55 4.22
C PHE A 71 5.54 -1.06 4.53
N VAL A 72 5.96 0.01 3.87
CA VAL A 72 7.22 0.70 4.14
C VAL A 72 6.91 1.92 5.02
N PHE A 73 7.43 1.90 6.24
CA PHE A 73 7.27 3.00 7.18
C PHE A 73 8.40 4.00 6.97
N PRO A 74 8.11 5.29 6.78
CA PRO A 74 9.16 6.29 6.77
C PRO A 74 9.89 6.24 8.10
N GLU A 75 11.21 6.41 8.09
CA GLU A 75 11.98 6.48 9.33
C GLU A 75 11.34 7.52 10.25
N ALA A 76 10.85 7.04 11.40
CA ALA A 76 10.36 7.94 12.41
C ALA A 76 11.52 8.87 12.76
N LYS A 77 11.37 10.17 12.49
CA LYS A 77 12.15 11.17 13.22
C LYS A 77 11.81 10.93 14.69
N LYS A 78 12.65 10.14 15.38
CA LYS A 78 12.62 9.97 16.83
C LYS A 78 12.62 11.39 17.38
N GLY A 79 11.45 11.87 17.78
CA GLY A 79 11.38 12.99 18.70
C GLY A 79 12.24 12.57 19.88
N LYS A 80 13.37 13.25 20.08
CA LYS A 80 14.19 13.07 21.28
C LYS A 80 13.23 13.24 22.46
N LYS A 81 12.85 12.14 23.13
CA LYS A 81 12.39 12.22 24.50
C LYS A 81 13.63 12.62 25.31
N PHE A 82 13.78 13.91 25.54
CA PHE A 82 14.59 14.42 26.63
C PHE A 82 13.92 13.91 27.91
N SER A 83 14.47 12.84 28.49
CA SER A 83 14.27 12.55 29.91
C SER A 83 15.20 13.50 30.66
N GLY A 84 14.61 14.51 31.30
CA GLY A 84 15.27 15.27 32.35
C GLY A 84 15.46 14.43 33.60
#